data_AF-A0A5B7UHD0-F1
#
_entry.id   AF-A0A5B7UHD0-F1
#
_cell.length_a   1.000
_cell.length_b   1.000
_cell.length_c   1.000
_cell.angle_alpha   90.00
_cell.angle_beta   90.00
_cell.angle_gamma   90.00
#
_symmetry.space_group_name_H-M   'P 1'
#
loop_
_entity.id
_entity.type
_entity.pdbx_description
1 polymer ?
#
loop_
_entity_poly.entity_id
_entity_poly.type
_entity_poly.pdbx_seq_one_letter_code
_entity_poly.pdbx_strand_id
1 'polypeptide(L)'
;MKVLRNILTPMMVALALSSCNPTTKTEEKPVTENQEVSLEQEVQILKNDKGDSIALTYFAKGDKVALKLKINQEEHELEAKGSNDKGDPIFTDDEYAWELMSDARSGKLTDKNKVSNIYRMD
;
A
#
# COMPACT_ATOMS: atom_id res chain seq x y z
N MET A 1 -60.62 25.58 -32.94
CA MET A 1 -59.66 25.35 -31.83
C MET A 1 -59.85 23.96 -31.26
N LYS A 2 -58.86 23.07 -31.42
CA LYS A 2 -58.54 22.01 -30.45
C LYS A 2 -57.16 21.45 -30.79
N VAL A 3 -56.43 21.17 -29.72
CA VAL A 3 -54.99 21.29 -29.58
C VAL A 3 -54.32 19.96 -29.92
N LEU A 4 -53.24 19.97 -30.71
CA LEU A 4 -52.32 18.84 -30.83
C LEU A 4 -51.61 18.62 -29.50
N ARG A 5 -51.62 17.39 -28.99
CA ARG A 5 -50.66 16.95 -27.97
C ARG A 5 -49.98 15.66 -28.41
N ASN A 6 -48.69 15.86 -28.66
CA ASN A 6 -47.60 14.93 -28.91
C ASN A 6 -47.25 14.13 -27.64
N ILE A 7 -46.25 13.24 -27.74
CA ILE A 7 -45.60 12.36 -26.74
C ILE A 7 -46.11 10.91 -26.89
N LEU A 8 -45.55 10.02 -27.71
CA LEU A 8 -44.17 9.62 -28.03
C LEU A 8 -43.40 8.93 -26.87
N THR A 9 -43.37 7.59 -26.99
CA THR A 9 -42.35 6.60 -26.58
C THR A 9 -42.19 6.17 -25.11
N PRO A 10 -42.40 4.87 -24.79
CA PRO A 10 -41.70 4.19 -23.70
C PRO A 10 -40.32 3.73 -24.19
N MET A 11 -39.25 4.24 -23.56
CA MET A 11 -37.87 3.78 -23.75
C MET A 11 -37.64 2.53 -22.90
N MET A 12 -37.63 1.37 -23.55
CA MET A 12 -37.34 0.06 -22.98
C MET A 12 -35.83 -0.02 -22.66
N VAL A 13 -35.49 -0.04 -21.37
CA VAL A 13 -34.11 -0.22 -20.90
C VAL A 13 -33.73 -1.69 -21.08
N ALA A 14 -32.86 -1.96 -22.05
CA ALA A 14 -32.26 -3.27 -22.25
C ALA A 14 -31.11 -3.48 -21.24
N LEU A 15 -31.34 -4.37 -20.27
CA LEU A 15 -30.31 -4.94 -19.41
C LEU A 15 -29.49 -5.94 -20.24
N ALA A 16 -28.29 -5.54 -20.67
CA ALA A 16 -27.32 -6.47 -21.22
C ALA A 16 -26.63 -7.22 -20.05
N LEU A 17 -27.06 -8.46 -19.81
CA LEU A 17 -26.32 -9.40 -18.96
C LEU A 17 -25.15 -9.94 -19.79
N SER A 18 -23.93 -9.49 -19.49
CA SER A 18 -22.70 -10.06 -20.04
C SER A 18 -22.56 -11.49 -19.53
N SER A 19 -22.83 -12.46 -20.41
CA SER A 19 -22.58 -13.88 -20.20
C SER A 19 -21.08 -14.11 -20.03
N CYS A 20 -20.66 -14.42 -18.80
CA CYS A 20 -19.32 -14.87 -18.48
C CYS A 20 -19.23 -16.36 -18.83
N ASN A 21 -18.57 -16.70 -19.95
CA ASN A 21 -18.29 -18.10 -20.30
C ASN A 21 -17.05 -18.58 -19.52
N PRO A 22 -17.13 -19.62 -18.68
CA PRO A 22 -15.94 -20.36 -18.26
C PRO A 22 -15.51 -21.27 -19.42
N THR A 23 -14.54 -20.83 -20.21
CA THR A 23 -13.88 -21.73 -21.18
C THR A 23 -12.72 -22.42 -20.46
N THR A 24 -12.95 -23.65 -20.06
CA THR A 24 -11.91 -24.60 -19.67
C THR A 24 -11.08 -24.94 -20.91
N LYS A 25 -9.79 -24.60 -20.89
CA LYS A 25 -8.77 -25.23 -21.73
C LYS A 25 -7.60 -25.62 -20.84
N THR A 26 -7.57 -26.90 -20.51
CA THR A 26 -6.38 -27.57 -19.98
C THR A 26 -5.34 -27.62 -21.10
N GLU A 27 -4.26 -26.89 -20.93
CA GLU A 27 -3.03 -27.04 -21.70
C GLU A 27 -1.93 -27.26 -20.66
N GLU A 28 -1.48 -28.51 -20.51
CA GLU A 28 -0.33 -28.85 -19.67
C GLU A 28 0.91 -28.17 -20.25
N LYS A 29 1.37 -27.13 -19.58
CA LYS A 29 2.73 -26.60 -19.73
C LYS A 29 3.58 -27.15 -18.57
N PRO A 30 4.85 -27.50 -18.83
CA PRO A 30 5.74 -27.99 -17.79
C PRO A 30 5.79 -26.97 -16.65
N VAL A 31 5.74 -27.48 -15.42
CA VAL A 31 5.86 -26.72 -14.18
C VAL A 31 7.19 -25.97 -14.19
N THR A 32 7.17 -24.76 -14.74
CA THR A 32 8.19 -23.76 -14.46
C THR A 32 7.97 -23.36 -13.01
N GLU A 33 8.98 -23.67 -12.20
CA GLU A 33 9.24 -23.15 -10.86
C GLU A 33 8.37 -21.93 -10.54
N ASN A 34 7.45 -22.13 -9.58
CA ASN A 34 6.64 -21.08 -9.00
C ASN A 34 7.61 -20.09 -8.34
N GLN A 35 8.09 -19.10 -9.10
CA GLN A 35 8.75 -17.93 -8.53
C GLN A 35 7.70 -17.30 -7.61
N GLU A 36 7.84 -17.51 -6.31
CA GLU A 36 7.10 -16.76 -5.32
C GLU A 36 7.27 -15.28 -5.67
N VAL A 37 6.18 -14.65 -6.07
CA VAL A 37 6.16 -13.20 -6.28
C VAL A 37 6.43 -12.60 -4.90
N SER A 38 7.66 -12.13 -4.67
CA SER A 38 8.02 -11.47 -3.43
C SER A 38 7.09 -10.28 -3.24
N LEU A 39 6.35 -10.28 -2.12
CA LEU A 39 5.48 -9.18 -1.73
C LEU A 39 6.27 -8.08 -0.98
N GLU A 40 7.60 -8.12 -1.05
CA GLU A 40 8.50 -7.09 -0.54
C GLU A 40 8.71 -6.00 -1.60
N GLN A 41 8.65 -4.74 -1.17
CA GLN A 41 8.95 -3.58 -2.01
C GLN A 41 10.47 -3.36 -2.09
N GLU A 42 10.91 -2.53 -3.03
CA GLU A 42 12.32 -2.13 -3.10
C GLU A 42 12.76 -1.39 -1.84
N VAL A 43 14.02 -1.61 -1.45
CA VAL A 43 14.61 -0.92 -0.30
C VAL A 43 14.72 0.58 -0.55
N GLN A 44 14.21 1.37 0.39
CA GLN A 44 14.32 2.81 0.39
C GLN A 44 15.42 3.23 1.36
N ILE A 45 16.41 3.97 0.88
CA ILE A 45 17.45 4.57 1.72
C ILE A 45 17.09 6.04 1.96
N LEU A 46 16.97 6.42 3.23
CA LEU A 46 16.60 7.77 3.63
C LEU A 46 17.65 8.36 4.57
N LYS A 47 17.83 9.68 4.49
CA LYS A 47 18.77 10.43 5.33
C LYS A 47 18.10 11.53 6.13
N ASN A 48 18.65 11.81 7.31
CA ASN A 48 18.29 12.98 8.09
C ASN A 48 19.26 14.16 7.82
N ASP A 49 19.01 15.29 8.46
CA ASP A 49 19.82 16.51 8.36
C ASP A 49 21.23 16.40 8.97
N LYS A 50 21.48 15.37 9.79
CA LYS A 50 22.78 15.05 10.39
C LYS A 50 23.62 14.11 9.51
N GLY A 51 23.03 13.57 8.44
CA GLY A 51 23.67 12.60 7.56
C GLY A 51 23.51 11.14 8.00
N ASP A 52 22.77 10.86 9.08
CA ASP A 52 22.43 9.49 9.46
C ASP A 52 21.49 8.88 8.41
N SER A 53 21.67 7.59 8.14
CA SER A 53 20.89 6.86 7.14
C SER A 53 20.10 5.72 7.77
N ILE A 54 18.89 5.50 7.27
CA ILE A 54 18.08 4.31 7.54
C ILE A 54 17.72 3.61 6.23
N ALA A 55 17.47 2.30 6.31
CA ALA A 55 16.89 1.55 5.19
C ALA A 55 15.51 1.03 5.57
N LEU A 56 14.54 1.20 4.66
CA LEU A 56 13.16 0.81 4.85
C LEU A 56 12.73 -0.17 3.75
N THR A 57 12.06 -1.26 4.13
CA THR A 57 11.47 -2.21 3.17
C THR A 57 10.05 -2.54 3.62
N TYR A 58 9.06 -2.10 2.85
CA TYR A 58 7.67 -2.45 3.09
C TYR A 58 7.37 -3.84 2.53
N PHE A 59 6.54 -4.61 3.22
CA PHE A 59 6.18 -5.94 2.75
C PHE A 59 4.81 -6.38 3.27
N ALA A 60 4.19 -7.35 2.58
CA ALA A 60 2.97 -7.99 3.07
C ALA A 60 3.31 -9.04 4.14
N LYS A 61 2.64 -8.95 5.30
CA LYS A 61 2.69 -9.93 6.39
C LYS A 61 1.27 -10.43 6.65
N GLY A 62 0.93 -11.57 6.05
CA GLY A 62 -0.44 -12.07 6.05
C GLY A 62 -1.39 -11.14 5.29
N ASP A 63 -2.40 -10.62 5.99
CA ASP A 63 -3.38 -9.67 5.47
C ASP A 63 -3.03 -8.19 5.72
N LYS A 64 -1.83 -7.93 6.28
CA LYS A 64 -1.37 -6.59 6.69
C LYS A 64 -0.13 -6.17 5.94
N VAL A 65 0.16 -4.86 5.98
CA VAL A 65 1.45 -4.29 5.59
C VAL A 65 2.32 -4.16 6.85
N ALA A 66 3.59 -4.53 6.71
CA ALA A 66 4.63 -4.35 7.71
C ALA A 66 5.85 -3.66 7.08
N LEU A 67 6.79 -3.24 7.93
CA LEU A 67 7.96 -2.48 7.53
C LEU A 67 9.21 -3.04 8.21
N LYS A 68 10.22 -3.44 7.43
CA LYS A 68 11.57 -3.67 7.94
C LYS A 68 12.32 -2.35 8.01
N LEU A 69 12.80 -1.98 9.19
CA LEU A 69 13.67 -0.84 9.44
C LEU A 69 15.07 -1.35 9.76
N LYS A 70 16.07 -0.90 9.00
CA LYS A 70 17.47 -1.08 9.35
C LYS A 70 18.07 0.24 9.85
N ILE A 71 18.52 0.24 11.09
CA ILE A 71 19.13 1.38 11.77
C ILE A 71 20.27 0.88 12.65
N ASN A 72 21.41 1.58 12.68
CA ASN A 72 22.57 1.20 13.52
C ASN A 72 23.03 -0.27 13.35
N GLN A 73 22.91 -0.83 12.14
CA GLN A 73 23.19 -2.23 11.82
C GLN A 73 22.22 -3.26 12.43
N GLU A 74 21.21 -2.81 13.16
CA GLU A 74 20.11 -3.62 13.68
C GLU A 74 18.92 -3.57 12.71
N GLU A 75 18.16 -4.65 12.66
CA GLU A 75 16.96 -4.78 11.85
C GLU A 75 15.75 -4.95 12.78
N HIS A 76 14.72 -4.14 12.53
CA HIS A 76 13.48 -4.09 13.27
C HIS A 76 12.32 -4.37 12.32
N GLU A 77 11.40 -5.22 12.73
CA GLU A 77 10.14 -5.44 12.01
C GLU A 77 9.03 -4.66 12.70
N LEU A 78 8.56 -3.61 12.04
CA LEU A 78 7.54 -2.70 12.53
C LEU A 78 6.18 -3.09 11.96
N GLU A 79 5.18 -3.27 12.83
CA GLU A 79 3.81 -3.58 12.42
C GLU A 79 2.92 -2.34 12.49
N ALA A 80 1.93 -2.26 11.61
CA ALA A 80 0.93 -1.19 11.67
C ALA A 80 0.11 -1.27 12.97
N LYS A 81 0.19 -0.24 13.82
CA LYS A 81 -0.63 -0.04 15.02
C LYS A 81 -1.35 1.30 14.95
N GLY A 82 -2.58 1.28 14.44
CA GLY A 82 -3.44 2.46 14.34
C GLY A 82 -2.99 3.45 13.27
N SER A 83 -3.50 4.68 13.37
CA SER A 83 -3.24 5.76 12.42
C SER A 83 -2.91 7.06 13.13
N ASN A 84 -2.16 7.94 12.47
CA ASN A 84 -1.93 9.30 12.92
C ASN A 84 -3.17 10.19 12.68
N ASP A 85 -3.09 11.47 13.06
CA ASP A 85 -4.18 12.45 12.92
C ASP A 85 -4.65 12.67 11.47
N LYS A 86 -3.88 12.21 10.48
CA LYS A 86 -4.21 12.31 9.05
C LYS A 86 -4.84 11.02 8.51
N GLY A 87 -4.92 9.97 9.32
CA GLY A 87 -5.39 8.65 8.91
C GLY A 87 -4.30 7.73 8.36
N ASP A 88 -3.05 8.18 8.27
CA ASP A 88 -1.94 7.36 7.77
C ASP A 88 -1.51 6.34 8.83
N PRO A 89 -1.17 5.09 8.46
CA PRO A 89 -0.77 4.07 9.41
C PRO A 89 0.53 4.42 10.14
N ILE A 90 0.57 4.09 11.44
CA ILE A 90 1.79 4.18 12.25
C ILE A 90 2.38 2.77 12.36
N PHE A 91 3.64 2.60 11.97
CA PHE A 91 4.34 1.31 12.09
C PHE A 91 5.22 1.30 13.34
N THR A 92 5.15 0.27 14.18
CA THR A 92 5.94 0.22 15.42
C THR A 92 6.19 -1.20 15.93
N ASP A 93 7.32 -1.37 16.61
CA ASP A 93 7.71 -2.56 17.39
C ASP A 93 7.87 -2.22 18.88
N ASP A 94 7.31 -1.08 19.32
CA ASP A 94 7.43 -0.46 20.64
C ASP A 94 8.81 0.17 20.95
N GLU A 95 9.88 -0.19 20.24
CA GLU A 95 11.18 0.49 20.33
C GLU A 95 11.30 1.68 19.37
N TYR A 96 10.75 1.52 18.18
CA TYR A 96 10.68 2.54 17.14
C TYR A 96 9.25 2.71 16.64
N ALA A 97 8.91 3.92 16.25
CA ALA A 97 7.68 4.24 15.53
C ALA A 97 8.00 5.02 14.27
N TRP A 98 7.50 4.53 13.13
CA TRP A 98 7.63 5.15 11.83
C TRP A 98 6.28 5.68 11.36
N GLU A 99 6.26 6.97 11.03
CA GLU A 99 5.10 7.66 10.46
C GLU A 99 5.49 8.24 9.11
N LEU A 100 4.77 7.85 8.05
CA LEU A 100 4.95 8.45 6.74
C LEU A 100 4.48 9.91 6.75
N MET A 101 5.19 10.78 6.05
CA MET A 101 4.75 12.16 5.84
C MET A 101 3.90 12.27 4.56
N SER A 102 3.19 13.39 4.42
CA SER A 102 2.23 13.62 3.34
C SER A 102 2.83 13.69 1.94
N ASP A 103 4.15 13.80 1.82
CA ASP A 103 4.85 13.74 0.53
C ASP A 103 5.10 12.30 0.05
N ALA A 104 4.76 11.30 0.87
CA ALA A 104 5.02 9.88 0.65
C ALA A 104 6.49 9.50 0.35
N ARG A 105 7.43 10.43 0.56
CA ARG A 105 8.87 10.29 0.28
C ARG A 105 9.73 10.59 1.51
N SER A 106 9.10 11.05 2.58
CA SER A 106 9.72 11.26 3.88
C SER A 106 8.89 10.64 5.00
N GLY A 107 9.52 10.50 6.16
CA GLY A 107 8.85 10.02 7.36
C GLY A 107 9.55 10.46 8.62
N LYS A 108 8.82 10.37 9.73
CA LYS A 108 9.30 10.65 11.07
C LYS A 108 9.56 9.33 11.77
N LEU A 109 10.80 9.11 12.17
CA LEU A 109 11.19 7.99 13.03
C LEU A 109 11.28 8.51 14.47
N THR A 110 10.54 7.88 15.38
CA THR A 110 10.54 8.19 16.81
C THR A 110 11.05 7.00 17.60
N ASP A 111 12.01 7.21 18.49
CA ASP A 111 12.54 6.15 19.34
C ASP A 111 11.71 5.96 20.63
N LYS A 112 12.05 4.94 21.42
CA LYS A 112 11.43 4.66 22.72
C LYS A 112 11.55 5.80 23.74
N ASN A 113 12.55 6.65 23.59
CA ASN A 113 12.76 7.85 24.42
C ASN A 113 11.95 9.06 23.92
N LYS A 114 11.11 8.89 22.90
CA LYS A 114 10.30 9.93 22.26
C LYS A 114 11.14 11.00 21.54
N VAL A 115 12.37 10.67 21.17
CA VAL A 115 13.20 11.50 20.30
C VAL A 115 12.82 11.19 18.85
N SER A 116 12.42 12.21 18.11
CA SER A 116 12.04 12.09 16.71
C SER A 116 13.07 12.72 15.77
N ASN A 117 13.35 12.06 14.65
CA ASN A 117 14.09 12.63 13.53
C ASN A 117 13.31 12.45 12.23
N ILE A 118 13.47 13.38 11.28
CA ILE A 118 12.86 13.30 9.96
C ILE A 118 13.87 12.74 8.97
N TYR A 119 13.45 11.73 8.22
CA TYR A 119 14.24 11.08 7.18
C TYR A 119 13.59 11.30 5.82
N ARG A 120 14.41 11.59 4.80
CA ARG A 120 13.96 11.87 3.43
C ARG A 120 14.80 11.09 2.44
N MET A 121 14.21 10.72 1.31
CA MET A 121 15.02 10.32 0.15
C MET A 121 15.84 11.53 -0.31
N ASP A 122 17.13 11.31 -0.60
CA ASP A 122 17.98 12.30 -1.27
C ASP A 122 17.45 12.65 -2.68
#